data_AF-A0A4Y9NXQ1-F1
#
_entry.id   AF-A0A4Y9NXQ1-F1
#
_cell.length_a   1.000
_cell.length_b   1.000
_cell.length_c   1.000
_cell.angle_alpha   90.00
_cell.angle_beta   90.00
_cell.angle_gamma   90.00
#
_symmetry.space_group_name_H-M   'P 1'
#
loop_
_entity.id
_entity.type
_entity.pdbx_description
1 polymer ?
#
loop_
_entity_poly.entity_id
_entity_poly.type
_entity_poly.pdbx_seq_one_letter_code
_entity_poly.pdbx_strand_id
1 'polypeptide(L)'
;MTVPVPDSPASRSTLPPKGTDPEWYKRAVFYEVLVRGFADSNADGVGDLRGMIDKLDYLQWLGVDCLWLPPFFASPLRDGGYDVSDYTAVLPEFGDIQDFHEFMDEAHARGMRVIIDFVMNHTSDQHPWFQASRSDPDGPYGDFYVWADDDSGYPDARIIFVDTESSNWTFDPVRKQYFWHRFFSHQPDLNFENPAVQEAIIDALRFWLDLGIDGFRLDAVPYLFEEEGTNCENLPKTHEFLKHVRKVVDADYPDVVLLCEANQWPADVVEYFGENGDECQMAFHFPVMPRLFMAVRREQRFPISEIMAQTPAIPDNCQWGVFLRNHDELTLEMVTDEERDYMWGEYAKDPRMKANIGIRRRLAPLLDNDVNTLELFNALLLSLPGSPVLYYGDEIGMGDNIWLGDRDGVRTPMQWTPDRNGGFSTADPQRMYLPLNQDPVYGYQVTNVESQLRNTNSLLQWVRRMIRVRNQHPTFGLGTFEEVGSRNPTVLSFVRRFGDDVVLCVNNLSRFPQPVELDLRQFEGYTPIELTGRVEFPQIGVLPYMLTLAGHGFYWFELSKPTEPVPDDHEDWESATSSSVADSLLAAGVVSATPETTGPHGLGSDGPEVSR
;
A
#
# COMPACT_ATOMS: atom_id res chain seq x y z
N MET A 1 17.06 20.61 -3.32
CA MET A 1 18.32 19.82 -3.27
C MET A 1 17.95 18.37 -3.51
N THR A 2 18.41 17.76 -4.61
CA THR A 2 18.10 16.36 -4.96
C THR A 2 19.04 15.43 -4.20
N VAL A 3 18.50 14.36 -3.60
CA VAL A 3 19.31 13.29 -3.01
C VAL A 3 19.61 12.32 -4.15
N PRO A 4 20.84 12.24 -4.66
CA PRO A 4 21.12 11.43 -5.83
C PRO A 4 20.91 9.96 -5.50
N VAL A 5 20.07 9.30 -6.28
CA VAL A 5 19.92 7.83 -6.24
C VAL A 5 20.92 7.18 -7.20
N PRO A 6 21.43 5.98 -6.90
CA PRO A 6 22.31 5.27 -7.83
C PRO A 6 21.60 4.95 -9.16
N ASP A 7 22.19 5.37 -10.28
CA ASP A 7 21.73 4.99 -11.62
C ASP A 7 21.70 3.46 -11.77
N SER A 8 20.53 2.89 -12.06
CA SER A 8 20.38 1.46 -12.30
C SER A 8 19.37 1.20 -13.42
N PRO A 9 19.74 0.51 -14.51
CA PRO A 9 18.77 0.14 -15.57
C PRO A 9 17.59 -0.69 -15.07
N ALA A 10 17.74 -1.33 -13.90
CA ALA A 10 16.73 -2.12 -13.22
C ALA A 10 15.75 -1.27 -12.36
N SER A 11 15.80 0.07 -12.44
CA SER A 11 14.86 0.98 -11.75
C SER A 11 13.58 1.24 -12.52
N ARG A 12 13.49 0.87 -13.80
CA ARG A 12 12.30 1.18 -14.61
C ARG A 12 11.11 0.33 -14.18
N SER A 13 9.92 0.94 -14.17
CA SER A 13 8.65 0.24 -13.90
C SER A 13 8.54 -1.02 -14.77
N THR A 14 8.05 -2.10 -14.17
CA THR A 14 7.75 -3.35 -14.87
C THR A 14 6.36 -3.36 -15.49
N LEU A 15 5.60 -2.26 -15.37
CA LEU A 15 4.29 -2.17 -15.98
C LEU A 15 4.36 -2.15 -17.52
N PRO A 16 3.32 -2.69 -18.18
CA PRO A 16 3.15 -2.52 -19.61
C PRO A 16 3.08 -1.03 -20.01
N PRO A 17 3.53 -0.67 -21.23
CA PRO A 17 3.36 0.68 -21.75
C PRO A 17 1.90 1.14 -21.74
N LYS A 18 1.67 2.47 -21.65
CA LYS A 18 0.30 3.04 -21.77
C LYS A 18 -0.33 2.61 -23.09
N GLY A 19 -1.61 2.25 -23.08
CA GLY A 19 -2.33 1.76 -24.27
C GLY A 19 -2.32 0.25 -24.45
N THR A 20 -1.55 -0.51 -23.66
CA THR A 20 -1.26 -1.93 -23.99
C THR A 20 -1.90 -2.96 -23.07
N ASP A 21 -2.20 -2.58 -21.83
CA ASP A 21 -2.83 -3.46 -20.85
C ASP A 21 -3.77 -2.65 -19.95
N PRO A 22 -5.10 -2.80 -20.11
CA PRO A 22 -6.06 -2.08 -19.29
C PRO A 22 -6.03 -2.54 -17.82
N GLU A 23 -5.44 -3.71 -17.50
CA GLU A 23 -5.37 -4.25 -16.15
C GLU A 23 -4.03 -3.99 -15.45
N TRP A 24 -3.27 -2.98 -15.90
CA TRP A 24 -1.97 -2.62 -15.34
C TRP A 24 -2.00 -2.44 -13.81
N TYR A 25 -3.10 -1.92 -13.28
CA TYR A 25 -3.30 -1.67 -11.85
C TYR A 25 -3.22 -2.93 -11.00
N LYS A 26 -3.48 -4.12 -11.54
CA LYS A 26 -3.37 -5.39 -10.82
C LYS A 26 -1.93 -5.78 -10.46
N ARG A 27 -0.96 -5.27 -11.21
CA ARG A 27 0.47 -5.54 -11.01
C ARG A 27 1.18 -4.41 -10.28
N ALA A 28 0.64 -3.20 -10.35
CA ALA A 28 1.25 -1.98 -9.84
C ALA A 28 1.50 -2.02 -8.32
N VAL A 29 2.62 -1.42 -7.92
CA VAL A 29 2.86 -0.95 -6.56
C VAL A 29 2.53 0.54 -6.50
N PHE A 30 1.54 0.90 -5.69
CA PHE A 30 1.10 2.28 -5.51
C PHE A 30 1.89 2.96 -4.40
N TYR A 31 2.06 4.28 -4.52
CA TYR A 31 2.70 5.12 -3.52
C TYR A 31 1.85 6.37 -3.29
N GLU A 32 1.23 6.43 -2.12
CA GLU A 32 0.44 7.56 -1.66
C GLU A 32 1.35 8.68 -1.16
N VAL A 33 1.27 9.85 -1.79
CA VAL A 33 2.19 10.95 -1.53
C VAL A 33 1.52 12.32 -1.61
N LEU A 34 1.59 13.06 -0.50
CA LEU A 34 1.09 14.43 -0.40
C LEU A 34 2.02 15.40 -1.12
N VAL A 35 1.53 16.11 -2.14
CA VAL A 35 2.29 17.19 -2.83
C VAL A 35 2.83 18.18 -1.80
N ARG A 36 1.97 18.65 -0.90
CA ARG A 36 2.29 19.58 0.18
C ARG A 36 3.43 19.12 1.08
N GLY A 37 3.59 17.80 1.26
CA GLY A 37 4.49 17.19 2.24
C GLY A 37 5.73 16.52 1.67
N PHE A 38 5.89 16.47 0.35
CA PHE A 38 6.97 15.69 -0.25
C PHE A 38 8.26 16.49 -0.51
N ALA A 39 8.20 17.60 -1.24
CA ALA A 39 9.37 18.45 -1.49
C ALA A 39 8.97 19.87 -1.90
N ASP A 40 9.64 20.87 -1.35
CA ASP A 40 9.48 22.30 -1.66
C ASP A 40 10.61 22.74 -2.62
N SER A 41 10.24 23.22 -3.81
CA SER A 41 11.19 23.65 -4.84
C SER A 41 11.47 25.16 -4.83
N ASN A 42 10.58 25.96 -4.23
CA ASN A 42 10.60 27.43 -4.33
C ASN A 42 11.01 28.14 -3.02
N ALA A 43 11.22 27.38 -1.94
CA ALA A 43 11.59 27.81 -0.60
C ALA A 43 10.53 28.65 0.14
N ASP A 44 9.25 28.41 -0.08
CA ASP A 44 8.15 29.06 0.63
C ASP A 44 7.71 28.33 1.92
N GLY A 45 8.12 27.08 2.10
CA GLY A 45 7.80 26.21 3.25
C GLY A 45 6.75 25.14 2.94
N VAL A 46 6.26 25.05 1.70
CA VAL A 46 5.18 24.17 1.26
C VAL A 46 5.68 23.32 0.09
N GLY A 47 5.31 22.05 0.05
CA GLY A 47 5.67 21.18 -1.06
C GLY A 47 4.84 21.47 -2.31
N ASP A 48 5.43 21.33 -3.49
CA ASP A 48 4.85 21.74 -4.77
C ASP A 48 5.11 20.72 -5.89
N LEU A 49 4.40 20.84 -7.01
CA LEU A 49 4.47 19.90 -8.13
C LEU A 49 5.87 19.84 -8.77
N ARG A 50 6.62 20.94 -8.78
CA ARG A 50 8.02 20.92 -9.26
C ARG A 50 8.93 20.18 -8.29
N GLY A 51 8.70 20.33 -6.99
CA GLY A 51 9.34 19.53 -5.96
C GLY A 51 9.05 18.04 -6.15
N MET A 52 7.83 17.67 -6.55
CA MET A 52 7.50 16.28 -6.91
C MET A 52 8.32 15.80 -8.11
N ILE A 53 8.43 16.60 -9.18
CA ILE A 53 9.24 16.28 -10.37
C ILE A 53 10.70 15.98 -9.99
N ASP A 54 11.30 16.83 -9.15
CA ASP A 54 12.68 16.69 -8.64
C ASP A 54 12.94 15.36 -7.92
N LYS A 55 11.89 14.67 -7.48
CA LYS A 55 11.96 13.43 -6.69
C LYS A 55 11.45 12.20 -7.44
N LEU A 56 11.00 12.33 -8.69
CA LEU A 56 10.55 11.19 -9.49
C LEU A 56 11.64 10.13 -9.68
N ASP A 57 12.91 10.53 -9.77
CA ASP A 57 14.03 9.60 -9.86
C ASP A 57 14.15 8.70 -8.61
N TYR A 58 13.85 9.26 -7.43
CA TYR A 58 13.83 8.48 -6.18
C TYR A 58 12.68 7.46 -6.18
N LEU A 59 11.48 7.87 -6.59
CA LEU A 59 10.31 7.01 -6.66
C LEU A 59 10.50 5.88 -7.67
N GLN A 60 11.02 6.21 -8.86
CA GLN A 60 11.41 5.20 -9.84
C GLN A 60 12.48 4.25 -9.25
N TRP A 61 13.51 4.79 -8.58
CA TRP A 61 14.54 3.95 -7.95
C TRP A 61 13.98 3.01 -6.88
N LEU A 62 13.01 3.47 -6.08
CA LEU A 62 12.32 2.66 -5.07
C LEU A 62 11.56 1.49 -5.71
N GLY A 63 11.11 1.66 -6.95
CA GLY A 63 10.42 0.64 -7.75
C GLY A 63 8.90 0.73 -7.69
N VAL A 64 8.35 1.90 -7.34
CA VAL A 64 6.90 2.13 -7.36
C VAL A 64 6.43 2.41 -8.77
N ASP A 65 5.22 1.96 -9.09
CA ASP A 65 4.68 2.00 -10.44
C ASP A 65 3.59 3.07 -10.62
N CYS A 66 2.86 3.40 -9.56
CA CYS A 66 1.78 4.37 -9.60
C CYS A 66 1.85 5.33 -8.43
N LEU A 67 1.79 6.63 -8.70
CA LEU A 67 1.63 7.65 -7.67
C LEU A 67 0.14 7.88 -7.43
N TRP A 68 -0.26 7.90 -6.17
CA TRP A 68 -1.57 8.39 -5.76
C TRP A 68 -1.36 9.72 -5.04
N LEU A 69 -1.90 10.79 -5.63
CA LEU A 69 -1.85 12.13 -5.06
C LEU A 69 -3.16 12.41 -4.32
N PRO A 70 -3.14 12.63 -3.00
CA PRO A 70 -4.27 13.24 -2.30
C PRO A 70 -4.59 14.64 -2.86
N PRO A 71 -5.74 15.25 -2.48
CA PRO A 71 -6.24 16.45 -3.11
C PRO A 71 -5.21 17.58 -3.18
N PHE A 72 -4.98 18.08 -4.39
CA PHE A 72 -4.13 19.24 -4.69
C PHE A 72 -4.94 20.39 -5.33
N PHE A 73 -6.26 20.27 -5.35
CA PHE A 73 -7.18 21.26 -5.89
C PHE A 73 -7.17 22.55 -5.08
N ALA A 74 -7.69 23.63 -5.66
CA ALA A 74 -7.96 24.83 -4.88
C ALA A 74 -8.90 24.51 -3.71
N SER A 75 -8.49 24.92 -2.52
CA SER A 75 -9.12 24.58 -1.25
C SER A 75 -8.70 25.58 -0.17
N PRO A 76 -9.55 25.88 0.83
CA PRO A 76 -9.12 26.60 2.03
C PRO A 76 -8.33 25.72 3.02
N LEU A 77 -8.14 24.43 2.70
CA LEU A 77 -7.34 23.45 3.45
C LEU A 77 -7.83 23.22 4.89
N ARG A 78 -9.15 23.32 5.13
CA ARG A 78 -9.73 23.08 6.45
C ARG A 78 -9.90 21.58 6.74
N ASP A 79 -9.81 20.75 5.71
CA ASP A 79 -9.69 19.29 5.82
C ASP A 79 -8.54 18.76 4.95
N GLY A 80 -7.37 19.40 5.01
CA GLY A 80 -6.18 18.95 4.28
C GLY A 80 -6.29 18.95 2.75
N GLY A 81 -7.30 19.61 2.18
CA GLY A 81 -7.56 19.67 0.73
C GLY A 81 -8.82 18.93 0.29
N TYR A 82 -9.43 18.12 1.16
CA TYR A 82 -10.68 17.41 0.86
C TYR A 82 -11.90 18.36 0.80
N ASP A 83 -11.78 19.57 1.37
CA ASP A 83 -12.73 20.66 1.18
C ASP A 83 -12.43 21.44 -0.12
N VAL A 84 -12.82 20.89 -1.28
CA VAL A 84 -12.53 21.45 -2.62
C VAL A 84 -13.35 22.71 -2.93
N SER A 85 -12.71 23.81 -3.31
CA SER A 85 -13.36 25.07 -3.71
C SER A 85 -13.38 25.33 -5.22
N ASP A 86 -12.54 24.64 -5.99
CA ASP A 86 -12.60 24.57 -7.46
C ASP A 86 -11.95 23.26 -7.95
N TYR A 87 -12.75 22.38 -8.54
CA TYR A 87 -12.30 21.08 -9.06
C TYR A 87 -11.34 21.16 -10.26
N THR A 88 -11.26 22.31 -10.94
CA THR A 88 -10.49 22.47 -12.19
C THR A 88 -9.23 23.33 -12.01
N ALA A 89 -8.96 23.73 -10.77
CA ALA A 89 -7.80 24.54 -10.43
C ALA A 89 -6.88 23.80 -9.46
N VAL A 90 -5.57 23.97 -9.65
CA VAL A 90 -4.54 23.57 -8.68
C VAL A 90 -4.47 24.62 -7.58
N LEU A 91 -4.25 24.20 -6.33
CA LEU A 91 -3.99 25.12 -5.24
C LEU A 91 -2.76 25.98 -5.58
N PRO A 92 -2.82 27.33 -5.51
CA PRO A 92 -1.72 28.18 -5.94
C PRO A 92 -0.37 27.92 -5.24
N GLU A 93 -0.39 27.40 -4.00
CA GLU A 93 0.82 27.01 -3.27
C GLU A 93 1.51 25.78 -3.88
N PHE A 94 0.80 24.94 -4.62
CA PHE A 94 1.33 23.72 -5.23
C PHE A 94 1.82 23.91 -6.67
N GLY A 95 1.50 25.05 -7.29
CA GLY A 95 1.82 25.37 -8.68
C GLY A 95 0.57 25.69 -9.49
N ASP A 96 0.64 25.44 -10.80
CA ASP A 96 -0.48 25.62 -11.73
C ASP A 96 -0.72 24.39 -12.63
N ILE A 97 -1.68 24.49 -13.55
CA ILE A 97 -2.00 23.41 -14.50
C ILE A 97 -0.82 23.08 -15.43
N GLN A 98 0.06 24.05 -15.73
CA GLN A 98 1.23 23.79 -16.55
C GLN A 98 2.25 22.96 -15.77
N ASP A 99 2.48 23.26 -14.49
CA ASP A 99 3.33 22.44 -13.62
C ASP A 99 2.76 21.01 -13.50
N PHE A 100 1.43 20.86 -13.45
CA PHE A 100 0.77 19.55 -13.47
C PHE A 100 1.02 18.78 -14.77
N HIS A 101 0.91 19.43 -15.93
CA HIS A 101 1.24 18.79 -17.22
C HIS A 101 2.70 18.31 -17.26
N GLU A 102 3.64 19.15 -16.82
CA GLU A 102 5.06 18.78 -16.78
C GLU A 102 5.29 17.59 -15.84
N PHE A 103 4.62 17.57 -14.69
CA PHE A 103 4.67 16.45 -13.75
C PHE A 103 4.15 15.14 -14.38
N MET A 104 3.02 15.20 -15.09
CA MET A 104 2.45 14.05 -15.80
C MET A 104 3.41 13.52 -16.87
N ASP A 105 3.96 14.41 -17.71
CA ASP A 105 4.90 14.03 -18.77
C ASP A 105 6.17 13.37 -18.18
N GLU A 106 6.74 13.94 -17.11
CA GLU A 106 7.95 13.42 -16.46
C GLU A 106 7.70 12.09 -15.73
N ALA A 107 6.51 11.89 -15.13
CA ALA A 107 6.13 10.62 -14.53
C ALA A 107 5.94 9.53 -15.61
N HIS A 108 5.21 9.84 -16.69
CA HIS A 108 4.98 8.92 -17.80
C HIS A 108 6.28 8.58 -18.53
N ALA A 109 7.21 9.53 -18.70
CA ALA A 109 8.54 9.28 -19.26
C ALA A 109 9.35 8.25 -18.46
N ARG A 110 9.06 8.10 -17.16
CA ARG A 110 9.65 7.12 -16.25
C ARG A 110 8.88 5.81 -16.18
N GLY A 111 7.79 5.67 -16.93
CA GLY A 111 6.90 4.52 -16.94
C GLY A 111 5.97 4.45 -15.73
N MET A 112 5.89 5.53 -14.95
CA MET A 112 5.01 5.61 -13.78
C MET A 112 3.62 6.09 -14.18
N ARG A 113 2.60 5.61 -13.48
CA ARG A 113 1.21 6.06 -13.57
C ARG A 113 0.93 7.10 -12.50
N VAL A 114 -0.08 7.93 -12.70
CA VAL A 114 -0.55 8.89 -11.70
C VAL A 114 -2.07 8.78 -11.60
N ILE A 115 -2.55 8.55 -10.38
CA ILE A 115 -3.95 8.71 -10.00
C ILE A 115 -4.06 9.85 -8.99
N ILE A 116 -5.23 10.48 -8.96
CA ILE A 116 -5.50 11.58 -8.03
C ILE A 116 -6.73 11.28 -7.19
N ASP A 117 -6.77 11.82 -5.99
CA ASP A 117 -8.01 11.86 -5.24
C ASP A 117 -9.04 12.75 -5.91
N PHE A 118 -10.28 12.28 -5.93
CA PHE A 118 -11.41 13.03 -6.44
C PHE A 118 -12.56 12.97 -5.44
N VAL A 119 -12.84 14.12 -4.82
CA VAL A 119 -13.88 14.28 -3.81
C VAL A 119 -15.25 14.37 -4.47
N MET A 120 -15.98 13.25 -4.51
CA MET A 120 -17.28 13.20 -5.18
C MET A 120 -18.40 13.76 -4.31
N ASN A 121 -18.38 13.45 -3.01
CA ASN A 121 -19.53 13.61 -2.13
C ASN A 121 -19.88 15.07 -1.83
N HIS A 122 -18.88 15.92 -1.65
CA HIS A 122 -19.05 17.25 -1.08
C HIS A 122 -18.06 18.25 -1.67
N THR A 123 -18.32 19.53 -1.44
CA THR A 123 -17.40 20.63 -1.77
C THR A 123 -17.11 21.47 -0.53
N SER A 124 -16.15 22.38 -0.57
CA SER A 124 -16.00 23.44 0.43
C SER A 124 -17.24 24.34 0.49
N ASP A 125 -17.56 24.85 1.68
CA ASP A 125 -18.52 25.95 1.87
C ASP A 125 -18.08 27.23 1.12
N GLN A 126 -16.84 27.34 0.66
CA GLN A 126 -16.34 28.44 -0.16
C GLN A 126 -16.51 28.19 -1.67
N HIS A 127 -16.94 27.00 -2.08
CA HIS A 127 -17.16 26.68 -3.48
C HIS A 127 -18.19 27.64 -4.11
N PRO A 128 -17.98 28.16 -5.34
CA PRO A 128 -18.93 29.07 -5.99
C PRO A 128 -20.35 28.51 -6.09
N TRP A 129 -20.50 27.19 -6.25
CA TRP A 129 -21.81 26.51 -6.22
C TRP A 129 -22.51 26.70 -4.87
N PHE A 130 -21.85 26.49 -3.74
CA PHE A 130 -22.46 26.67 -2.41
C PHE A 130 -22.81 28.12 -2.15
N GLN A 131 -21.90 29.04 -2.51
CA GLN A 131 -22.13 30.48 -2.36
C GLN A 131 -23.33 30.97 -3.19
N ALA A 132 -23.50 30.45 -4.40
CA ALA A 132 -24.69 30.72 -5.22
C ALA A 132 -25.94 30.06 -4.63
N SER A 133 -25.85 28.78 -4.24
CA SER A 133 -26.96 28.02 -3.63
C SER A 133 -27.52 28.70 -2.40
N ARG A 134 -26.66 29.14 -1.47
CA ARG A 134 -27.10 29.77 -0.22
C ARG A 134 -27.70 31.18 -0.40
N SER A 135 -27.34 31.87 -1.49
CA SER A 135 -27.76 33.26 -1.72
C SER A 135 -28.95 33.41 -2.66
N ASP A 136 -29.14 32.46 -3.58
CA ASP A 136 -30.25 32.44 -4.54
C ASP A 136 -30.90 31.04 -4.60
N PRO A 137 -31.85 30.73 -3.69
CA PRO A 137 -32.51 29.42 -3.64
C PRO A 137 -33.29 29.05 -4.91
N ASP A 138 -33.77 30.04 -5.67
CA ASP A 138 -34.49 29.83 -6.93
C ASP A 138 -33.55 29.83 -8.16
N GLY A 139 -32.25 30.02 -7.93
CA GLY A 139 -31.21 30.08 -8.95
C GLY A 139 -30.78 28.70 -9.47
N PRO A 140 -29.90 28.65 -10.48
CA PRO A 140 -29.46 27.39 -11.09
C PRO A 140 -28.71 26.46 -10.13
N TYR A 141 -28.13 27.01 -9.05
CA TYR A 141 -27.42 26.26 -8.00
C TYR A 141 -28.27 26.06 -6.74
N GLY A 142 -29.54 26.49 -6.73
CA GLY A 142 -30.43 26.41 -5.57
C GLY A 142 -30.50 25.00 -4.97
N ASP A 143 -30.59 23.98 -5.83
CA ASP A 143 -30.70 22.56 -5.46
C ASP A 143 -29.40 21.77 -5.71
N PHE A 144 -28.23 22.42 -5.73
CA PHE A 144 -26.94 21.72 -5.85
C PHE A 144 -26.50 21.05 -4.55
N TYR A 145 -27.11 21.42 -3.42
CA TYR A 145 -26.83 20.89 -2.09
C TYR A 145 -28.13 20.44 -1.44
N VAL A 146 -28.02 19.61 -0.42
CA VAL A 146 -29.17 19.07 0.30
C VAL A 146 -29.60 20.06 1.39
N TRP A 147 -30.78 20.66 1.24
CA TRP A 147 -31.34 21.67 2.14
C TRP A 147 -32.62 21.19 2.83
N ALA A 148 -32.81 21.59 4.09
CA ALA A 148 -34.02 21.31 4.86
C ALA A 148 -34.41 22.49 5.77
N ASP A 149 -35.70 22.59 6.11
CA ASP A 149 -36.20 23.65 7.01
C ASP A 149 -35.89 23.36 8.50
N ASP A 150 -35.62 22.11 8.84
CA ASP A 150 -35.20 21.64 10.17
C ASP A 150 -34.10 20.57 10.07
N ASP A 151 -33.57 20.13 11.21
CA ASP A 151 -32.48 19.17 11.35
C ASP A 151 -32.96 17.73 11.63
N SER A 152 -34.23 17.41 11.35
CA SER A 152 -34.84 16.12 11.72
C SER A 152 -34.71 15.02 10.67
N GLY A 153 -34.24 15.36 9.46
CA GLY A 153 -34.08 14.41 8.36
C GLY A 153 -32.92 13.43 8.57
N TYR A 154 -33.07 12.22 8.04
CA TYR A 154 -32.04 11.15 8.06
C TYR A 154 -31.49 10.78 9.46
N PRO A 155 -32.33 10.56 10.48
CA PRO A 155 -31.88 10.37 11.86
C PRO A 155 -31.06 9.09 12.11
N ASP A 156 -31.16 8.10 11.20
CA ASP A 156 -30.45 6.82 11.31
C ASP A 156 -29.03 6.86 10.71
N ALA A 157 -28.65 7.96 10.05
CA ALA A 157 -27.29 8.17 9.56
C ALA A 157 -26.36 8.54 10.72
N ARG A 158 -25.24 7.84 10.83
CA ARG A 158 -24.22 8.11 11.86
C ARG A 158 -23.42 9.39 11.55
N ILE A 159 -22.87 9.99 12.59
CA ILE A 159 -21.87 11.06 12.49
C ILE A 159 -20.50 10.41 12.34
N ILE A 160 -19.71 10.81 11.33
CA ILE A 160 -18.37 10.26 11.07
C ILE A 160 -17.33 10.93 11.99
N PHE A 161 -17.26 12.26 11.96
CA PHE A 161 -16.34 13.05 12.78
C PHE A 161 -16.92 13.40 14.15
N VAL A 162 -17.19 12.36 14.94
CA VAL A 162 -17.83 12.43 16.27
C VAL A 162 -17.11 13.32 17.29
N ASP A 163 -15.81 13.57 17.10
CA ASP A 163 -15.03 14.43 17.99
C ASP A 163 -15.26 15.93 17.73
N THR A 164 -15.79 16.29 16.57
CA THR A 164 -15.93 17.69 16.11
C THR A 164 -17.37 18.07 15.83
N GLU A 165 -18.11 17.20 15.13
CA GLU A 165 -19.48 17.49 14.69
C GLU A 165 -20.51 16.90 15.64
N SER A 166 -21.57 17.67 15.90
CA SER A 166 -22.66 17.27 16.80
C SER A 166 -23.92 16.80 16.06
N SER A 167 -23.99 17.07 14.77
CA SER A 167 -25.08 16.74 13.86
C SER A 167 -24.53 16.70 12.43
N ASN A 168 -25.22 15.97 11.54
CA ASN A 168 -24.97 16.02 10.10
C ASN A 168 -25.75 17.18 9.42
N TRP A 169 -26.48 17.98 10.20
CA TRP A 169 -27.17 19.18 9.73
C TRP A 169 -26.60 20.44 10.39
N THR A 170 -26.25 21.43 9.57
CA THR A 170 -25.81 22.75 10.04
C THR A 170 -26.72 23.85 9.51
N PHE A 171 -27.12 24.77 10.39
CA PHE A 171 -27.96 25.92 10.01
C PHE A 171 -27.15 26.98 9.26
N ASP A 172 -27.56 27.32 8.03
CA ASP A 172 -26.99 28.42 7.27
C ASP A 172 -27.70 29.76 7.60
N PRO A 173 -26.99 30.78 8.10
CA PRO A 173 -27.60 32.04 8.49
C PRO A 173 -28.07 32.92 7.31
N VAL A 174 -27.60 32.66 6.07
CA VAL A 174 -27.97 33.42 4.88
C VAL A 174 -29.25 32.84 4.27
N ARG A 175 -29.26 31.54 4.02
CA ARG A 175 -30.40 30.81 3.46
C ARG A 175 -31.51 30.56 4.48
N LYS A 176 -31.19 30.60 5.78
CA LYS A 176 -32.10 30.32 6.90
C LYS A 176 -32.71 28.92 6.85
N GLN A 177 -31.92 27.98 6.38
CA GLN A 177 -32.24 26.55 6.28
C GLN A 177 -31.02 25.77 6.77
N TYR A 178 -31.22 24.50 7.08
CA TYR A 178 -30.15 23.57 7.37
C TYR A 178 -29.62 22.97 6.07
N PHE A 179 -28.32 22.72 5.99
CA PHE A 179 -27.72 21.91 4.93
C PHE A 179 -27.07 20.66 5.51
N TRP A 180 -27.07 19.60 4.71
CA TRP A 180 -26.47 18.31 5.06
C TRP A 180 -24.95 18.33 4.86
N HIS A 181 -24.24 17.65 5.75
CA HIS A 181 -22.83 17.34 5.61
C HIS A 181 -22.51 16.03 6.36
N ARG A 182 -21.81 15.10 5.70
CA ARG A 182 -21.35 13.85 6.34
C ARG A 182 -20.04 14.02 7.11
N PHE A 183 -19.25 15.00 6.68
CA PHE A 183 -17.96 15.36 7.25
C PHE A 183 -18.09 16.67 8.04
N PHE A 184 -17.14 17.59 7.93
CA PHE A 184 -17.24 18.86 8.65
C PHE A 184 -18.36 19.75 8.11
N SER A 185 -18.87 20.63 8.96
CA SER A 185 -19.88 21.65 8.61
C SER A 185 -19.45 22.60 7.48
N HIS A 186 -18.16 22.66 7.15
CA HIS A 186 -17.66 23.42 6.00
C HIS A 186 -17.46 22.58 4.73
N GLN A 187 -17.97 21.35 4.73
CA GLN A 187 -18.00 20.41 3.61
C GLN A 187 -19.46 20.06 3.27
N PRO A 188 -20.27 21.03 2.78
CA PRO A 188 -21.65 20.75 2.39
C PRO A 188 -21.73 19.69 1.30
N ASP A 189 -22.60 18.70 1.52
CA ASP A 189 -22.81 17.56 0.62
C ASP A 189 -23.58 17.97 -0.63
N LEU A 190 -23.13 17.46 -1.77
CA LEU A 190 -23.75 17.68 -3.07
C LEU A 190 -25.04 16.85 -3.18
N ASN A 191 -26.07 17.44 -3.78
CA ASN A 191 -27.34 16.76 -3.98
C ASN A 191 -27.32 15.90 -5.25
N PHE A 192 -26.99 14.61 -5.14
CA PHE A 192 -26.96 13.71 -6.28
C PHE A 192 -28.34 13.34 -6.85
N GLU A 193 -29.45 13.67 -6.19
CA GLU A 193 -30.79 13.57 -6.81
C GLU A 193 -30.95 14.59 -7.96
N ASN A 194 -30.13 15.63 -8.00
CA ASN A 194 -30.12 16.63 -9.06
C ASN A 194 -29.22 16.18 -10.23
N PRO A 195 -29.78 15.92 -11.43
CA PRO A 195 -28.97 15.49 -12.59
C PRO A 195 -27.91 16.53 -13.00
N ALA A 196 -28.10 17.82 -12.70
CA ALA A 196 -27.11 18.84 -12.99
C ALA A 196 -25.83 18.69 -12.13
N VAL A 197 -25.97 18.17 -10.90
CA VAL A 197 -24.83 17.85 -10.03
C VAL A 197 -24.06 16.65 -10.58
N GLN A 198 -24.79 15.59 -10.99
CA GLN A 198 -24.20 14.40 -11.61
C GLN A 198 -23.35 14.76 -12.84
N GLU A 199 -23.89 15.57 -13.76
CA GLU A 199 -23.16 16.02 -14.95
C GLU A 199 -21.99 16.93 -14.58
N ALA A 200 -22.13 17.84 -13.63
CA ALA A 200 -21.04 18.72 -13.20
C ALA A 200 -19.85 17.94 -12.62
N ILE A 201 -20.11 16.88 -11.86
CA ILE A 201 -19.07 15.98 -11.33
C ILE A 201 -18.40 15.18 -12.45
N ILE A 202 -19.17 14.66 -13.41
CA ILE A 202 -18.61 13.96 -14.58
C ILE A 202 -17.75 14.89 -15.43
N ASP A 203 -18.18 16.14 -15.63
CA ASP A 203 -17.40 17.13 -16.38
C ASP A 203 -16.10 17.51 -15.67
N ALA A 204 -16.10 17.58 -14.34
CA ALA A 204 -14.89 17.76 -13.55
C ALA A 204 -13.93 16.57 -13.66
N LEU A 205 -14.44 15.32 -13.72
CA LEU A 205 -13.62 14.15 -14.01
C LEU A 205 -13.02 14.22 -15.43
N ARG A 206 -13.84 14.55 -16.44
CA ARG A 206 -13.41 14.71 -17.84
C ARG A 206 -12.28 15.71 -17.99
N PHE A 207 -12.32 16.82 -17.26
CA PHE A 207 -11.25 17.81 -17.27
C PHE A 207 -9.88 17.18 -16.99
N TRP A 208 -9.74 16.39 -15.92
CA TRP A 208 -8.46 15.74 -15.57
C TRP A 208 -8.11 14.56 -16.48
N LEU A 209 -9.12 13.84 -16.98
CA LEU A 209 -8.94 12.79 -17.98
C LEU A 209 -8.36 13.34 -19.30
N ASP A 210 -8.84 14.49 -19.76
CA ASP A 210 -8.32 15.20 -20.93
C ASP A 210 -6.86 15.65 -20.74
N LEU A 211 -6.43 15.89 -19.49
CA LEU A 211 -5.03 16.17 -19.14
C LEU A 211 -4.16 14.91 -19.04
N GLY A 212 -4.74 13.72 -19.19
CA GLY A 212 -4.01 12.47 -19.31
C GLY A 212 -3.80 11.69 -18.01
N ILE A 213 -4.55 12.00 -16.94
CA ILE A 213 -4.52 11.21 -15.69
C ILE A 213 -4.80 9.73 -15.94
N ASP A 214 -4.19 8.84 -15.16
CA ASP A 214 -4.33 7.39 -15.35
C ASP A 214 -5.44 6.78 -14.45
N GLY A 215 -6.08 7.57 -13.61
CA GLY A 215 -7.12 7.09 -12.70
C GLY A 215 -7.50 8.07 -11.60
N PHE A 216 -8.49 7.67 -10.82
CA PHE A 216 -8.96 8.40 -9.65
C PHE A 216 -9.11 7.47 -8.45
N ARG A 217 -8.73 7.95 -7.26
CA ARG A 217 -9.35 7.49 -6.02
C ARG A 217 -10.65 8.27 -5.84
N LEU A 218 -11.78 7.57 -5.85
CA LEU A 218 -13.08 8.16 -5.59
C LEU A 218 -13.30 8.18 -4.09
N ASP A 219 -13.24 9.37 -3.51
CA ASP A 219 -13.32 9.63 -2.09
C ASP A 219 -14.78 9.67 -1.61
N ALA A 220 -15.03 9.15 -0.41
CA ALA A 220 -16.33 9.22 0.27
C ALA A 220 -17.53 8.65 -0.54
N VAL A 221 -17.29 7.71 -1.46
CA VAL A 221 -18.34 7.20 -2.35
C VAL A 221 -19.52 6.51 -1.66
N PRO A 222 -19.43 5.92 -0.45
CA PRO A 222 -20.60 5.34 0.18
C PRO A 222 -21.72 6.31 0.52
N TYR A 223 -21.46 7.61 0.45
CA TYR A 223 -22.31 8.64 1.04
C TYR A 223 -23.05 9.52 0.03
N LEU A 224 -22.94 9.25 -1.27
CA LEU A 224 -23.43 10.16 -2.32
C LEU A 224 -24.94 10.45 -2.31
N PHE A 225 -25.76 9.51 -1.83
CA PHE A 225 -27.21 9.67 -1.77
C PHE A 225 -27.72 9.39 -0.35
N GLU A 226 -28.72 10.17 0.07
CA GLU A 226 -29.44 10.00 1.33
C GLU A 226 -30.89 9.57 1.11
N GLU A 227 -31.41 8.70 1.96
CA GLU A 227 -32.81 8.25 1.93
C GLU A 227 -33.35 8.04 3.35
N GLU A 228 -34.57 8.54 3.60
CA GLU A 228 -35.25 8.41 4.87
C GLU A 228 -35.49 6.95 5.28
N GLY A 229 -35.27 6.65 6.56
CA GLY A 229 -35.37 5.28 7.09
C GLY A 229 -34.21 4.36 6.70
N THR A 230 -33.11 4.92 6.19
CA THR A 230 -31.85 4.21 5.94
C THR A 230 -30.70 4.87 6.72
N ASN A 231 -29.56 4.19 6.82
CA ASN A 231 -28.34 4.79 7.35
C ASN A 231 -27.62 5.75 6.37
N CYS A 232 -28.18 5.96 5.17
CA CYS A 232 -27.60 6.79 4.11
C CYS A 232 -26.18 6.35 3.70
N GLU A 233 -25.91 5.04 3.69
CA GLU A 233 -24.64 4.47 3.22
C GLU A 233 -24.92 3.33 2.23
N ASN A 234 -24.11 3.20 1.18
CA ASN A 234 -24.19 2.11 0.19
C ASN A 234 -25.57 1.98 -0.48
N LEU A 235 -26.28 3.10 -0.68
CA LEU A 235 -27.60 3.04 -1.30
C LEU A 235 -27.51 2.57 -2.76
N PRO A 236 -28.51 1.85 -3.29
CA PRO A 236 -28.49 1.38 -4.68
C PRO A 236 -28.26 2.50 -5.70
N LYS A 237 -28.79 3.71 -5.45
CA LYS A 237 -28.59 4.89 -6.32
C LYS A 237 -27.12 5.31 -6.41
N THR A 238 -26.37 5.18 -5.32
CA THR A 238 -24.92 5.41 -5.29
C THR A 238 -24.22 4.49 -6.28
N HIS A 239 -24.51 3.19 -6.22
CA HIS A 239 -23.95 2.21 -7.15
C HIS A 239 -24.37 2.45 -8.60
N GLU A 240 -25.64 2.81 -8.84
CA GLU A 240 -26.13 3.17 -10.18
C GLU A 240 -25.36 4.35 -10.78
N PHE A 241 -25.08 5.39 -9.98
CA PHE A 241 -24.29 6.53 -10.41
C PHE A 241 -22.82 6.16 -10.65
N LEU A 242 -22.20 5.36 -9.79
CA LEU A 242 -20.82 4.90 -10.00
C LEU A 242 -20.67 4.03 -11.25
N LYS A 243 -21.65 3.17 -11.56
CA LYS A 243 -21.72 2.44 -12.84
C LYS A 243 -21.86 3.40 -14.03
N HIS A 244 -22.60 4.49 -13.87
CA HIS A 244 -22.68 5.52 -14.91
C HIS A 244 -21.33 6.20 -15.14
N VAL A 245 -20.64 6.60 -14.06
CA VAL A 245 -19.28 7.17 -14.11
C VAL A 245 -18.34 6.19 -14.81
N ARG A 246 -18.31 4.93 -14.39
CA ARG A 246 -17.49 3.89 -15.00
C ARG A 246 -17.74 3.76 -16.50
N LYS A 247 -19.00 3.73 -16.91
CA LYS A 247 -19.37 3.65 -18.33
C LYS A 247 -18.87 4.85 -19.14
N VAL A 248 -18.91 6.05 -18.58
CA VAL A 248 -18.38 7.26 -19.24
C VAL A 248 -16.87 7.17 -19.38
N VAL A 249 -16.17 6.75 -18.31
CA VAL A 249 -14.71 6.58 -18.33
C VAL A 249 -14.29 5.52 -19.34
N ASP A 250 -14.90 4.32 -19.33
CA ASP A 250 -14.55 3.23 -20.24
C ASP A 250 -14.82 3.57 -21.72
N ALA A 251 -15.79 4.44 -22.02
CA ALA A 251 -16.15 4.80 -23.39
C ALA A 251 -15.04 5.63 -24.08
N ASP A 252 -14.42 6.54 -23.32
CA ASP A 252 -13.48 7.52 -23.86
C ASP A 252 -12.02 7.28 -23.40
N TYR A 253 -11.81 6.53 -22.29
CA TYR A 253 -10.53 6.36 -21.61
C TYR A 253 -10.30 4.91 -21.11
N PRO A 254 -10.04 3.94 -22.00
CA PRO A 254 -10.03 2.51 -21.66
C PRO A 254 -8.90 2.02 -20.72
N ASP A 255 -7.88 2.84 -20.46
CA ASP A 255 -6.73 2.49 -19.59
C ASP A 255 -6.81 3.13 -18.19
N VAL A 256 -7.91 3.81 -17.87
CA VAL A 256 -8.09 4.56 -16.62
C VAL A 256 -8.66 3.66 -15.53
N VAL A 257 -8.11 3.77 -14.32
CA VAL A 257 -8.56 3.01 -13.15
C VAL A 257 -9.41 3.87 -12.21
N LEU A 258 -10.53 3.33 -11.71
CA LEU A 258 -11.29 3.91 -10.60
C LEU A 258 -11.06 3.06 -9.35
N LEU A 259 -10.55 3.69 -8.31
CA LEU A 259 -10.28 3.11 -6.99
C LEU A 259 -11.27 3.68 -5.98
N CYS A 260 -12.20 2.90 -5.46
CA CYS A 260 -13.15 3.38 -4.46
C CYS A 260 -12.57 3.33 -3.05
N GLU A 261 -12.77 4.43 -2.32
CA GLU A 261 -12.70 4.42 -0.88
C GLU A 261 -14.06 4.05 -0.28
N ALA A 262 -14.22 2.78 0.05
CA ALA A 262 -15.38 2.29 0.79
C ALA A 262 -14.91 1.60 2.08
N ASN A 263 -14.86 2.34 3.18
CA ASN A 263 -14.56 1.78 4.50
C ASN A 263 -15.82 1.10 5.07
N GLN A 264 -16.12 -0.10 4.58
CA GLN A 264 -17.31 -0.90 4.94
C GLN A 264 -16.91 -2.34 5.29
N TRP A 265 -17.87 -3.18 5.70
CA TRP A 265 -17.64 -4.62 5.89
C TRP A 265 -17.36 -5.32 4.55
N PRO A 266 -16.64 -6.46 4.51
CA PRO A 266 -16.22 -7.09 3.26
C PRO A 266 -17.34 -7.34 2.25
N ALA A 267 -18.52 -7.74 2.72
CA ALA A 267 -19.67 -8.02 1.86
C ALA A 267 -20.15 -6.76 1.12
N ASP A 268 -20.19 -5.63 1.82
CA ASP A 268 -20.66 -4.35 1.27
C ASP A 268 -19.60 -3.73 0.36
N VAL A 269 -18.31 -3.84 0.70
CA VAL A 269 -17.22 -3.31 -0.15
C VAL A 269 -17.18 -4.01 -1.51
N VAL A 270 -17.50 -5.31 -1.56
CA VAL A 270 -17.50 -6.05 -2.83
C VAL A 270 -18.57 -5.53 -3.80
N GLU A 271 -19.65 -4.94 -3.32
CA GLU A 271 -20.70 -4.37 -4.18
C GLU A 271 -20.16 -3.23 -5.06
N TYR A 272 -19.15 -2.50 -4.61
CA TYR A 272 -18.49 -1.41 -5.38
C TYR A 272 -17.68 -1.88 -6.59
N PHE A 273 -17.43 -3.18 -6.73
CA PHE A 273 -16.89 -3.72 -7.97
C PHE A 273 -17.98 -3.88 -9.06
N GLY A 274 -19.25 -3.86 -8.67
CA GLY A 274 -20.38 -4.17 -9.56
C GLY A 274 -20.53 -5.67 -9.83
N GLU A 275 -21.61 -6.05 -10.49
CA GLU A 275 -21.95 -7.47 -10.71
C GLU A 275 -20.99 -8.14 -11.71
N ASN A 276 -20.48 -7.38 -12.68
CA ASN A 276 -19.60 -7.88 -13.74
C ASN A 276 -18.32 -7.04 -13.86
N GLY A 277 -17.91 -6.37 -12.77
CA GLY A 277 -16.78 -5.45 -12.81
C GLY A 277 -17.09 -4.14 -13.54
N ASP A 278 -18.36 -3.71 -13.51
CA ASP A 278 -18.94 -2.57 -14.23
C ASP A 278 -19.04 -1.28 -13.40
N GLU A 279 -18.44 -1.28 -12.19
CA GLU A 279 -18.38 -0.12 -11.29
C GLU A 279 -16.91 0.28 -11.06
N CYS A 280 -16.34 0.16 -9.87
CA CYS A 280 -14.92 0.47 -9.64
C CYS A 280 -14.03 -0.73 -9.97
N GLN A 281 -12.90 -0.51 -10.64
CA GLN A 281 -11.91 -1.56 -10.89
C GLN A 281 -11.15 -1.95 -9.62
N MET A 282 -10.98 -1.00 -8.70
CA MET A 282 -10.29 -1.22 -7.43
C MET A 282 -11.12 -0.75 -6.24
N ALA A 283 -10.94 -1.43 -5.10
CA ALA A 283 -11.45 -1.02 -3.80
C ALA A 283 -10.38 -1.23 -2.73
N PHE A 284 -10.30 -0.35 -1.75
CA PHE A 284 -9.40 -0.58 -0.61
C PHE A 284 -9.88 -1.73 0.27
N HIS A 285 -8.96 -2.60 0.66
CA HIS A 285 -9.25 -3.73 1.54
C HIS A 285 -9.24 -3.33 3.02
N PHE A 286 -10.05 -2.32 3.39
CA PHE A 286 -10.21 -1.83 4.76
C PHE A 286 -10.43 -2.94 5.80
N PRO A 287 -11.23 -4.00 5.53
CA PRO A 287 -11.46 -5.04 6.53
C PRO A 287 -10.21 -5.79 6.99
N VAL A 288 -9.22 -5.99 6.10
CA VAL A 288 -7.99 -6.74 6.40
C VAL A 288 -7.01 -5.90 7.21
N MET A 289 -6.92 -4.60 6.95
CA MET A 289 -5.90 -3.72 7.52
C MET A 289 -5.85 -3.79 9.06
N PRO A 290 -6.95 -3.60 9.84
CA PRO A 290 -6.91 -3.70 11.30
C PRO A 290 -6.58 -5.12 11.79
N ARG A 291 -6.98 -6.14 11.03
CA ARG A 291 -6.78 -7.55 11.40
C ARG A 291 -5.31 -7.96 11.29
N LEU A 292 -4.52 -7.31 10.42
CA LEU A 292 -3.06 -7.47 10.38
C LEU A 292 -2.43 -7.07 11.72
N PHE A 293 -2.79 -5.89 12.22
CA PHE A 293 -2.32 -5.39 13.52
C PHE A 293 -2.75 -6.29 14.67
N MET A 294 -4.03 -6.67 14.70
CA MET A 294 -4.54 -7.58 15.72
C MET A 294 -3.84 -8.94 15.70
N ALA A 295 -3.61 -9.52 14.52
CA ALA A 295 -3.02 -10.84 14.38
C ALA A 295 -1.58 -10.90 14.88
N VAL A 296 -0.76 -9.90 14.54
CA VAL A 296 0.61 -9.80 15.06
C VAL A 296 0.60 -9.57 16.57
N ARG A 297 -0.26 -8.67 17.07
CA ARG A 297 -0.30 -8.39 18.52
C ARG A 297 -0.81 -9.55 19.35
N ARG A 298 -1.78 -10.31 18.85
CA ARG A 298 -2.31 -11.53 19.47
C ARG A 298 -1.39 -12.75 19.25
N GLU A 299 -0.37 -12.62 18.39
CA GLU A 299 0.47 -13.71 17.92
C GLU A 299 -0.37 -14.88 17.35
N GLN A 300 -1.42 -14.56 16.59
CA GLN A 300 -2.39 -15.53 16.07
C GLN A 300 -2.84 -15.15 14.66
N ARG A 301 -2.85 -16.12 13.74
CA ARG A 301 -3.25 -15.90 12.34
C ARG A 301 -4.75 -15.73 12.13
N PHE A 302 -5.57 -16.17 13.08
CA PHE A 302 -7.03 -16.27 12.91
C PHE A 302 -7.71 -14.96 12.49
N PRO A 303 -7.36 -13.76 13.03
CA PRO A 303 -7.97 -12.52 12.56
C PRO A 303 -7.78 -12.27 11.06
N ILE A 304 -6.62 -12.68 10.50
CA ILE A 304 -6.34 -12.58 9.06
C ILE A 304 -7.08 -13.70 8.31
N SER A 305 -6.91 -14.96 8.75
CA SER A 305 -7.54 -16.12 8.10
C SER A 305 -9.05 -15.99 7.99
N GLU A 306 -9.71 -15.55 9.07
CA GLU A 306 -11.18 -15.41 9.12
C GLU A 306 -11.68 -14.31 8.22
N ILE A 307 -11.06 -13.12 8.23
CA ILE A 307 -11.52 -12.01 7.38
C ILE A 307 -11.25 -12.28 5.90
N MET A 308 -10.12 -12.91 5.57
CA MET A 308 -9.81 -13.33 4.19
C MET A 308 -10.81 -14.39 3.69
N ALA A 309 -11.20 -15.33 4.55
CA ALA A 309 -12.19 -16.35 4.20
C ALA A 309 -13.63 -15.80 4.10
N GLN A 310 -13.93 -14.72 4.83
CA GLN A 310 -15.23 -14.03 4.78
C GLN A 310 -15.34 -13.05 3.62
N THR A 311 -14.22 -12.64 3.02
CA THR A 311 -14.20 -11.70 1.90
C THR A 311 -14.68 -12.42 0.63
N PRO A 312 -15.81 -12.00 0.04
CA PRO A 312 -16.34 -12.64 -1.17
C PRO A 312 -15.38 -12.53 -2.36
N ALA A 313 -15.55 -13.42 -3.34
CA ALA A 313 -14.84 -13.31 -4.61
C ALA A 313 -15.27 -12.04 -5.35
N ILE A 314 -14.32 -11.43 -6.05
CA ILE A 314 -14.52 -10.21 -6.86
C ILE A 314 -14.53 -10.57 -8.35
N PRO A 315 -15.09 -9.71 -9.23
CA PRO A 315 -15.00 -9.90 -10.67
C PRO A 315 -13.56 -10.04 -11.17
N ASP A 316 -13.36 -10.85 -12.22
CA ASP A 316 -12.02 -11.18 -12.73
C ASP A 316 -11.22 -9.95 -13.17
N ASN A 317 -11.87 -8.88 -13.62
CA ASN A 317 -11.24 -7.62 -14.02
C ASN A 317 -10.99 -6.67 -12.85
N CYS A 318 -11.38 -6.99 -11.61
CA CYS A 318 -11.23 -6.11 -10.46
C CYS A 318 -10.02 -6.49 -9.59
N GLN A 319 -9.68 -5.61 -8.62
CA GLN A 319 -8.55 -5.84 -7.72
C GLN A 319 -8.68 -5.13 -6.37
N TRP A 320 -8.20 -5.76 -5.31
CA TRP A 320 -8.05 -5.10 -4.00
C TRP A 320 -6.85 -4.17 -3.95
N GLY A 321 -7.02 -2.97 -3.38
CA GLY A 321 -5.94 -2.12 -2.89
C GLY A 321 -5.59 -2.49 -1.44
N VAL A 322 -4.41 -3.05 -1.21
CA VAL A 322 -3.97 -3.46 0.13
C VAL A 322 -3.03 -2.39 0.68
N PHE A 323 -3.20 -1.98 1.93
CA PHE A 323 -2.40 -0.94 2.55
C PHE A 323 -2.23 -1.22 4.05
N LEU A 324 -1.21 -0.61 4.65
CA LEU A 324 -0.96 -0.70 6.09
C LEU A 324 -1.41 0.54 6.84
N ARG A 325 -1.08 1.71 6.27
CA ARG A 325 -1.40 3.06 6.75
C ARG A 325 -1.60 3.98 5.55
N ASN A 326 -2.16 5.15 5.80
CA ASN A 326 -2.47 6.21 4.84
C ASN A 326 -2.39 7.58 5.53
N HIS A 327 -2.79 8.65 4.83
CA HIS A 327 -2.85 10.02 5.36
C HIS A 327 -3.88 10.27 6.48
N ASP A 328 -4.76 9.30 6.75
CA ASP A 328 -5.76 9.36 7.82
C ASP A 328 -5.34 8.55 9.06
N GLU A 329 -6.21 8.51 10.06
CA GLU A 329 -6.09 7.57 11.17
C GLU A 329 -6.23 6.11 10.72
N LEU A 330 -5.71 5.20 11.53
CA LEU A 330 -6.07 3.79 11.44
C LEU A 330 -7.53 3.69 11.88
N THR A 331 -8.44 3.70 10.91
CA THR A 331 -9.89 3.62 11.17
C THR A 331 -10.25 2.29 11.82
N LEU A 332 -11.12 2.37 12.83
CA LEU A 332 -11.69 1.27 13.60
C LEU A 332 -13.23 1.38 13.58
N GLU A 333 -13.79 1.93 12.51
CA GLU A 333 -15.24 2.00 12.32
C GLU A 333 -15.81 0.61 12.03
N MET A 334 -15.20 -0.12 11.09
CA MET A 334 -15.65 -1.44 10.60
C MET A 334 -14.96 -2.60 11.33
N VAL A 335 -14.97 -2.50 12.66
CA VAL A 335 -14.58 -3.57 13.59
C VAL A 335 -15.64 -3.69 14.69
N THR A 336 -15.69 -4.83 15.36
CA THR A 336 -16.58 -4.98 16.52
C THR A 336 -16.11 -4.09 17.69
N ASP A 337 -17.00 -3.79 18.63
CA ASP A 337 -16.67 -2.98 19.81
C ASP A 337 -15.53 -3.59 20.64
N GLU A 338 -15.50 -4.92 20.79
CA GLU A 338 -14.43 -5.63 21.51
C GLU A 338 -13.08 -5.54 20.79
N GLU A 339 -13.09 -5.61 19.45
CA GLU A 339 -11.88 -5.43 18.65
C GLU A 339 -11.37 -3.99 18.73
N ARG A 340 -12.27 -3.01 18.71
CA ARG A 340 -11.94 -1.59 18.84
C ARG A 340 -11.28 -1.28 20.18
N ASP A 341 -11.87 -1.75 21.28
CA ASP A 341 -11.33 -1.58 22.62
C ASP A 341 -9.96 -2.25 22.76
N TYR A 342 -9.80 -3.45 22.19
CA TYR A 342 -8.51 -4.14 22.13
C TYR A 342 -7.45 -3.31 21.37
N MET A 343 -7.79 -2.82 20.17
CA MET A 343 -6.90 -2.01 19.35
C MET A 343 -6.48 -0.72 20.08
N TRP A 344 -7.41 -0.03 20.73
CA TRP A 344 -7.09 1.13 21.54
C TRP A 344 -6.18 0.80 22.73
N GLY A 345 -6.44 -0.30 23.44
CA GLY A 345 -5.63 -0.72 24.58
C GLY A 345 -4.17 -1.03 24.21
N GLU A 346 -3.96 -1.61 23.03
CA GLU A 346 -2.63 -2.02 22.59
C GLU A 346 -1.85 -0.93 21.84
N TYR A 347 -2.53 -0.18 20.95
CA TYR A 347 -1.90 0.74 20.00
C TYR A 347 -2.13 2.23 20.32
N ALA A 348 -3.08 2.58 21.18
CA ALA A 348 -3.41 3.97 21.54
C ALA A 348 -3.37 4.20 23.06
N LYS A 349 -2.21 3.92 23.68
CA LYS A 349 -1.99 4.02 25.13
C LYS A 349 -2.14 5.44 25.68
N ASP A 350 -1.80 6.45 24.86
CA ASP A 350 -2.08 7.84 25.16
C ASP A 350 -3.40 8.25 24.51
N PRO A 351 -4.37 8.83 25.24
CA PRO A 351 -5.65 9.24 24.66
C PRO A 351 -5.52 10.15 23.44
N ARG A 352 -4.44 10.95 23.35
CA ARG A 352 -4.19 11.83 22.20
C ARG A 352 -3.85 11.06 20.92
N MET A 353 -3.49 9.79 20.99
CA MET A 353 -3.26 8.94 19.81
C MET A 353 -4.55 8.58 19.10
N LYS A 354 -5.70 8.76 19.75
CA LYS A 354 -7.02 8.56 19.15
C LYS A 354 -7.44 9.81 18.37
N ALA A 355 -8.18 9.59 17.30
CA ALA A 355 -8.94 10.61 16.56
C ALA A 355 -10.16 9.91 15.98
N ASN A 356 -11.33 10.53 16.12
CA ASN A 356 -12.62 9.94 15.74
C ASN A 356 -12.73 8.51 16.30
N ILE A 357 -13.09 7.56 15.43
CA ILE A 357 -13.15 6.13 15.74
C ILE A 357 -11.88 5.45 15.17
N GLY A 358 -10.70 5.91 15.54
CA GLY A 358 -9.44 5.34 15.06
C GLY A 358 -8.18 5.74 15.84
N ILE A 359 -7.01 5.51 15.22
CA ILE A 359 -5.67 5.75 15.79
C ILE A 359 -4.79 6.54 14.81
N ARG A 360 -4.53 7.81 15.12
CA ARG A 360 -3.75 8.75 14.27
C ARG A 360 -2.24 8.61 14.46
N ARG A 361 -1.70 7.45 14.08
CA ARG A 361 -0.29 7.07 14.24
C ARG A 361 0.28 6.55 12.91
N ARG A 362 1.57 6.76 12.69
CA ARG A 362 2.32 6.16 11.56
C ARG A 362 2.67 4.70 11.82
N LEU A 363 3.11 3.99 10.79
CA LEU A 363 3.44 2.57 10.88
C LEU A 363 4.56 2.29 11.88
N ALA A 364 5.71 2.97 11.77
CA ALA A 364 6.85 2.72 12.66
C ALA A 364 6.52 2.96 14.16
N PRO A 365 5.84 4.07 14.54
CA PRO A 365 5.41 4.25 15.93
C PRO A 365 4.29 3.32 16.41
N LEU A 366 3.47 2.75 15.53
CA LEU A 366 2.51 1.69 15.91
C LEU A 366 3.23 0.37 16.24
N LEU A 367 4.37 0.12 15.60
CA LEU A 367 5.15 -1.11 15.73
C LEU A 367 6.36 -0.95 16.65
N ASP A 368 6.34 0.06 17.53
CA ASP A 368 7.42 0.38 18.49
C ASP A 368 8.81 0.53 17.83
N ASN A 369 8.86 0.91 16.55
CA ASN A 369 10.06 0.99 15.71
C ASN A 369 10.86 -0.33 15.62
N ASP A 370 10.21 -1.48 15.82
CA ASP A 370 10.85 -2.79 15.68
C ASP A 370 10.99 -3.17 14.20
N VAL A 371 12.24 -3.24 13.73
CA VAL A 371 12.56 -3.49 12.32
C VAL A 371 12.00 -4.84 11.85
N ASN A 372 12.09 -5.90 12.66
CA ASN A 372 11.58 -7.22 12.26
C ASN A 372 10.06 -7.18 12.08
N THR A 373 9.35 -6.47 12.95
CA THR A 373 7.90 -6.25 12.80
C THR A 373 7.59 -5.40 11.57
N LEU A 374 8.34 -4.32 11.31
CA LEU A 374 8.18 -3.51 10.10
C LEU A 374 8.39 -4.33 8.82
N GLU A 375 9.41 -5.18 8.78
CA GLU A 375 9.69 -6.09 7.68
C GLU A 375 8.55 -7.11 7.49
N LEU A 376 8.05 -7.72 8.58
CA LEU A 376 6.91 -8.64 8.53
C LEU A 376 5.65 -7.99 7.95
N PHE A 377 5.30 -6.79 8.41
CA PHE A 377 4.10 -6.09 7.92
C PHE A 377 4.24 -5.72 6.44
N ASN A 378 5.40 -5.24 6.00
CA ASN A 378 5.65 -4.96 4.59
C ASN A 378 5.67 -6.24 3.75
N ALA A 379 6.16 -7.36 4.28
CA ALA A 379 6.08 -8.65 3.61
C ALA A 379 4.62 -9.09 3.44
N LEU A 380 3.78 -8.95 4.47
CA LEU A 380 2.34 -9.24 4.35
C LEU A 380 1.67 -8.32 3.32
N LEU A 381 1.94 -7.02 3.36
CA LEU A 381 1.45 -6.04 2.38
C LEU A 381 1.77 -6.44 0.94
N LEU A 382 3.01 -6.85 0.68
CA LEU A 382 3.49 -7.17 -0.67
C LEU A 382 3.07 -8.57 -1.16
N SER A 383 2.62 -9.46 -0.28
CA SER A 383 2.32 -10.87 -0.60
C SER A 383 0.86 -11.28 -0.50
N LEU A 384 0.00 -10.49 0.15
CA LEU A 384 -1.45 -10.68 0.15
C LEU A 384 -2.06 -10.40 -1.24
N PRO A 385 -3.25 -10.95 -1.55
CA PRO A 385 -3.89 -10.74 -2.85
C PRO A 385 -4.33 -9.29 -3.01
N GLY A 386 -3.78 -8.62 -4.03
CA GLY A 386 -4.08 -7.24 -4.35
C GLY A 386 -2.85 -6.45 -4.80
N SER A 387 -3.08 -5.17 -5.03
CA SER A 387 -2.05 -4.18 -5.36
C SER A 387 -1.69 -3.39 -4.11
N PRO A 388 -0.42 -3.43 -3.66
CA PRO A 388 0.00 -2.79 -2.42
C PRO A 388 0.08 -1.27 -2.61
N VAL A 389 -0.31 -0.52 -1.59
CA VAL A 389 -0.18 0.92 -1.48
C VAL A 389 0.72 1.26 -0.30
N LEU A 390 1.86 1.90 -0.59
CA LEU A 390 2.79 2.41 0.42
C LEU A 390 2.47 3.87 0.72
N TYR A 391 2.55 4.26 1.99
CA TYR A 391 2.39 5.65 2.41
C TYR A 391 3.76 6.34 2.53
N TYR A 392 3.89 7.56 1.98
CA TYR A 392 5.20 8.21 1.86
C TYR A 392 5.94 8.32 3.20
N GLY A 393 7.19 7.87 3.23
CA GLY A 393 8.04 7.90 4.41
C GLY A 393 7.98 6.63 5.28
N ASP A 394 7.00 5.75 5.09
CA ASP A 394 6.98 4.46 5.80
C ASP A 394 8.14 3.55 5.35
N GLU A 395 8.63 3.70 4.11
CA GLU A 395 9.80 2.98 3.58
C GLU A 395 11.11 3.34 4.30
N ILE A 396 11.18 4.50 4.96
CA ILE A 396 12.29 4.88 5.83
C ILE A 396 11.93 4.76 7.32
N GLY A 397 10.68 4.40 7.67
CA GLY A 397 10.23 4.32 9.05
C GLY A 397 10.00 5.69 9.70
N MET A 398 9.39 6.63 8.98
CA MET A 398 9.01 7.93 9.54
C MET A 398 8.06 7.78 10.74
N GLY A 399 8.27 8.65 11.73
CA GLY A 399 7.40 8.77 12.90
C GLY A 399 6.24 9.74 12.72
N ASP A 400 5.42 9.85 13.77
CA ASP A 400 4.32 10.81 13.85
C ASP A 400 4.53 11.87 14.93
N ASN A 401 3.73 12.93 14.84
CA ASN A 401 3.63 13.95 15.88
C ASN A 401 2.19 14.09 16.40
N ILE A 402 1.85 13.33 17.44
CA ILE A 402 0.51 13.29 18.06
C ILE A 402 0.05 14.62 18.72
N TRP A 403 0.90 15.64 18.73
CA TRP A 403 0.56 16.96 19.27
C TRP A 403 0.00 17.90 18.19
N LEU A 404 0.10 17.53 16.92
CA LEU A 404 -0.56 18.24 15.83
C LEU A 404 -2.07 17.95 15.87
N GLY A 405 -2.84 18.91 15.35
CA GLY A 405 -4.30 18.83 15.31
C GLY A 405 -4.77 17.75 14.34
N ASP A 406 -5.96 17.20 14.60
CA ASP A 406 -6.60 16.23 13.72
C ASP A 406 -5.64 15.11 13.24
N ARG A 407 -5.44 14.92 11.94
CA ARG A 407 -4.61 13.88 11.33
C ARG A 407 -3.24 14.39 10.88
N ASP A 408 -2.93 15.67 11.07
CA ASP A 408 -1.65 16.28 10.64
C ASP A 408 -0.42 15.60 11.24
N GLY A 409 -0.58 14.91 12.37
CA GLY A 409 0.48 14.13 13.01
C GLY A 409 1.13 13.08 12.11
N VAL A 410 0.41 12.56 11.10
CA VAL A 410 0.96 11.61 10.13
C VAL A 410 1.32 12.24 8.77
N ARG A 411 1.08 13.55 8.60
CA ARG A 411 1.23 14.29 7.34
C ARG A 411 2.46 15.23 7.35
N THR A 412 3.43 14.98 8.23
CA THR A 412 4.64 15.80 8.37
C THR A 412 5.55 15.73 7.14
N PRO A 413 6.42 16.73 6.91
CA PRO A 413 7.26 16.77 5.71
C PRO A 413 8.21 15.56 5.59
N MET A 414 8.41 15.08 4.37
CA MET A 414 9.32 13.98 4.05
C MET A 414 10.77 14.27 4.48
N GLN A 415 11.45 13.25 5.01
CA GLN A 415 12.79 13.39 5.61
C GLN A 415 13.89 12.95 4.63
N TRP A 416 14.37 13.86 3.78
CA TRP A 416 15.36 13.58 2.73
C TRP A 416 16.80 13.50 3.23
N THR A 417 17.24 14.46 4.05
CA THR A 417 18.64 14.57 4.52
C THR A 417 18.67 14.96 6.01
N PRO A 418 19.82 14.84 6.70
CA PRO A 418 19.96 15.32 8.08
C PRO A 418 20.12 16.85 8.18
N ASP A 419 20.08 17.58 7.06
CA ASP A 419 20.27 19.03 7.02
C ASP A 419 19.03 19.80 7.50
N ARG A 420 19.11 21.13 7.41
CA ARG A 420 18.01 22.04 7.71
C ARG A 420 16.70 21.58 7.06
N ASN A 421 15.63 21.57 7.85
CA ASN A 421 14.29 21.12 7.48
C ASN A 421 14.26 19.73 6.84
N GLY A 422 15.16 18.82 7.22
CA GLY A 422 15.21 17.47 6.66
C GLY A 422 15.49 17.41 5.17
N GLY A 423 16.04 18.47 4.56
CA GLY A 423 16.21 18.57 3.11
C GLY A 423 14.91 18.73 2.31
N PHE A 424 13.76 18.88 2.98
CA PHE A 424 12.45 19.15 2.36
C PHE A 424 12.37 20.55 1.76
N SER A 425 12.83 21.57 2.49
CA SER A 425 12.76 22.99 2.10
C SER A 425 13.97 23.78 2.60
N THR A 426 14.35 24.83 1.87
CA THR A 426 15.35 25.82 2.36
C THR A 426 14.73 27.02 3.10
N ALA A 427 13.40 27.05 3.25
CA ALA A 427 12.66 28.13 3.92
C ALA A 427 13.06 28.32 5.39
N ASP A 428 12.62 29.43 5.99
CA ASP A 428 12.61 29.57 7.46
C ASP A 428 11.84 28.40 8.08
N PRO A 429 12.39 27.65 9.05
CA PRO A 429 11.66 26.57 9.73
C PRO A 429 10.28 26.99 10.26
N GLN A 430 10.09 28.27 10.59
CA GLN A 430 8.80 28.80 11.06
C GLN A 430 7.76 29.01 9.96
N ARG A 431 8.18 28.97 8.68
CA ARG A 431 7.30 29.08 7.51
C ARG A 431 6.85 27.72 6.97
N MET A 432 7.41 26.64 7.48
CA MET A 432 7.03 25.29 7.10
C MET A 432 5.54 25.06 7.34
N TYR A 433 4.84 24.42 6.39
CA TYR A 433 3.40 24.15 6.54
C TYR A 433 3.10 23.27 7.77
N LEU A 434 3.99 22.33 8.08
CA LEU A 434 4.03 21.55 9.32
C LEU A 434 5.47 21.37 9.80
N PRO A 435 5.70 21.22 11.12
CA PRO A 435 7.01 20.91 11.65
C PRO A 435 7.44 19.49 11.27
N LEU A 436 8.74 19.29 11.03
CA LEU A 436 9.31 17.95 10.93
C LEU A 436 9.40 17.28 12.30
N ASN A 437 9.50 15.95 12.31
CA ASN A 437 9.85 15.22 13.52
C ASN A 437 11.27 15.59 13.96
N GLN A 438 11.44 15.87 15.24
CA GLN A 438 12.71 16.26 15.86
C GLN A 438 13.03 15.42 17.10
N ASP A 439 12.23 14.40 17.38
CA ASP A 439 12.46 13.53 18.51
C ASP A 439 13.70 12.63 18.28
N PRO A 440 14.30 12.09 19.35
CA PRO A 440 15.52 11.30 19.24
C PRO A 440 15.38 9.97 18.46
N VAL A 441 14.16 9.48 18.23
CA VAL A 441 13.90 8.18 17.59
C VAL A 441 13.55 8.36 16.12
N TYR A 442 12.63 9.26 15.79
CA TYR A 442 12.12 9.43 14.42
C TYR A 442 12.56 10.73 13.74
N GLY A 443 13.31 11.58 14.44
CA GLY A 443 13.75 12.85 13.89
C GLY A 443 14.60 12.71 12.63
N TYR A 444 14.49 13.67 11.71
CA TYR A 444 15.16 13.65 10.40
C TYR A 444 16.70 13.53 10.48
N GLN A 445 17.31 13.85 11.62
CA GLN A 445 18.75 13.66 11.84
C GLN A 445 19.16 12.17 11.89
N VAL A 446 18.24 11.29 12.31
CA VAL A 446 18.44 9.84 12.40
C VAL A 446 17.74 9.14 11.24
N THR A 447 16.48 9.48 10.99
CA THR A 447 15.63 8.83 9.98
C THR A 447 15.56 9.71 8.74
N ASN A 448 16.40 9.46 7.74
CA ASN A 448 16.30 10.17 6.46
C ASN A 448 16.78 9.32 5.29
N VAL A 449 16.33 9.68 4.09
CA VAL A 449 16.66 8.98 2.84
C VAL A 449 18.17 8.93 2.59
N GLU A 450 18.91 10.04 2.75
CA GLU A 450 20.36 10.07 2.49
C GLU A 450 21.12 9.05 3.36
N SER A 451 20.85 9.03 4.67
CA SER A 451 21.47 8.08 5.61
C SER A 451 21.14 6.64 5.25
N GLN A 452 19.88 6.36 4.89
CA GLN A 452 19.44 5.00 4.55
C GLN A 452 19.93 4.54 3.18
N LEU A 453 20.13 5.43 2.22
CA LEU A 453 20.74 5.09 0.93
C LEU A 453 22.18 4.59 1.10
N ARG A 454 22.94 5.17 2.05
CA ARG A 454 24.33 4.79 2.36
C ARG A 454 24.44 3.45 3.10
N ASN A 455 23.41 3.06 3.86
CA ASN A 455 23.38 1.79 4.58
C ASN A 455 22.67 0.71 3.75
N THR A 456 23.40 -0.29 3.27
CA THR A 456 22.86 -1.38 2.43
C THR A 456 21.84 -2.29 3.13
N ASN A 457 21.79 -2.23 4.47
CA ASN A 457 20.86 -2.99 5.31
C ASN A 457 19.83 -2.06 5.98
N SER A 458 19.59 -0.87 5.43
CA SER A 458 18.52 0.01 5.89
C SER A 458 17.15 -0.56 5.52
N LEU A 459 16.11 -0.09 6.23
CA LEU A 459 14.72 -0.41 5.89
C LEU A 459 14.42 -0.01 4.44
N LEU A 460 14.87 1.16 3.99
CA LEU A 460 14.70 1.62 2.60
C LEU A 460 15.25 0.62 1.56
N GLN A 461 16.49 0.16 1.77
CA GLN A 461 17.13 -0.80 0.86
C GLN A 461 16.47 -2.17 0.91
N TRP A 462 15.93 -2.55 2.07
CA TRP A 462 15.15 -3.75 2.24
C TRP A 462 13.80 -3.65 1.50
N VAL A 463 13.02 -2.57 1.69
CA VAL A 463 11.72 -2.34 1.04
C VAL A 463 11.87 -2.38 -0.47
N ARG A 464 12.86 -1.64 -1.01
CA ARG A 464 13.19 -1.66 -2.43
C ARG A 464 13.48 -3.06 -2.96
N ARG A 465 14.24 -3.86 -2.21
CA ARG A 465 14.57 -5.23 -2.60
C ARG A 465 13.32 -6.11 -2.65
N MET A 466 12.43 -5.97 -1.68
CA MET A 466 11.19 -6.72 -1.61
C MET A 466 10.19 -6.32 -2.71
N ILE A 467 10.09 -5.03 -3.04
CA ILE A 467 9.32 -4.56 -4.21
C ILE A 467 9.86 -5.20 -5.49
N ARG A 468 11.19 -5.23 -5.67
CA ARG A 468 11.80 -5.88 -6.84
C ARG A 468 11.51 -7.38 -6.90
N VAL A 469 11.59 -8.09 -5.77
CA VAL A 469 11.22 -9.52 -5.71
C VAL A 469 9.75 -9.70 -6.11
N ARG A 470 8.86 -8.86 -5.58
CA ARG A 470 7.44 -8.89 -5.96
C ARG A 470 7.25 -8.71 -7.46
N ASN A 471 7.93 -7.72 -8.07
CA ASN A 471 7.79 -7.41 -9.49
C ASN A 471 8.31 -8.50 -10.43
N GLN A 472 9.13 -9.43 -9.93
CA GLN A 472 9.58 -10.61 -10.68
C GLN A 472 8.57 -11.76 -10.70
N HIS A 473 7.57 -11.71 -9.82
CA HIS A 473 6.59 -12.78 -9.60
C HIS A 473 5.15 -12.25 -9.76
N PRO A 474 4.58 -12.31 -10.98
CA PRO A 474 3.21 -11.88 -11.25
C PRO A 474 2.16 -12.52 -10.33
N THR A 475 2.46 -13.67 -9.73
CA THR A 475 1.56 -14.37 -8.79
C THR A 475 1.18 -13.52 -7.56
N PHE A 476 2.00 -12.55 -7.15
CA PHE A 476 1.62 -11.67 -6.03
C PHE A 476 0.47 -10.73 -6.38
N GLY A 477 0.42 -10.22 -7.62
CA GLY A 477 -0.68 -9.38 -8.10
C GLY A 477 -1.87 -10.19 -8.62
N LEU A 478 -1.61 -11.22 -9.43
CA LEU A 478 -2.63 -11.92 -10.21
C LEU A 478 -2.99 -13.31 -9.70
N GLY A 479 -2.20 -13.85 -8.78
CA GLY A 479 -2.33 -15.24 -8.35
C GLY A 479 -3.47 -15.45 -7.37
N THR A 480 -3.97 -16.69 -7.33
CA THR A 480 -4.92 -17.13 -6.31
C THR A 480 -4.33 -17.01 -4.91
N PHE A 481 -5.17 -17.07 -3.89
CA PHE A 481 -4.75 -17.13 -2.49
C PHE A 481 -5.30 -18.41 -1.87
N GLU A 482 -4.40 -19.31 -1.46
CA GLU A 482 -4.76 -20.56 -0.81
C GLU A 482 -4.04 -20.67 0.52
N GLU A 483 -4.77 -20.56 1.63
CA GLU A 483 -4.18 -20.76 2.94
C GLU A 483 -3.83 -22.26 3.14
N VAL A 484 -2.55 -22.55 3.40
CA VAL A 484 -2.09 -23.93 3.68
C VAL A 484 -2.54 -24.36 5.06
N GLY A 485 -2.56 -23.40 5.99
CA GLY A 485 -2.83 -23.62 7.39
C GLY A 485 -1.71 -24.42 8.08
N SER A 486 -1.72 -24.39 9.40
CA SER A 486 -0.87 -25.26 10.22
C SER A 486 -1.48 -25.46 11.59
N ARG A 487 -0.95 -26.44 12.33
CA ARG A 487 -1.29 -26.66 13.76
C ARG A 487 -0.77 -25.53 14.66
N ASN A 488 0.24 -24.77 14.21
CA ASN A 488 0.76 -23.64 14.94
C ASN A 488 -0.07 -22.39 14.59
N PRO A 489 -0.90 -21.87 15.51
CA PRO A 489 -1.75 -20.71 15.22
C PRO A 489 -0.95 -19.42 15.06
N THR A 490 0.33 -19.40 15.45
CA THR A 490 1.20 -18.22 15.38
C THR A 490 1.84 -18.02 14.00
N VAL A 491 1.75 -19.01 13.10
CA VAL A 491 2.36 -18.96 11.76
C VAL A 491 1.27 -18.93 10.69
N LEU A 492 1.17 -17.81 9.97
CA LEU A 492 0.32 -17.66 8.80
C LEU A 492 1.08 -18.15 7.56
N SER A 493 0.52 -19.14 6.85
CA SER A 493 1.13 -19.69 5.64
C SER A 493 0.11 -19.86 4.53
N PHE A 494 0.47 -19.43 3.33
CA PHE A 494 -0.39 -19.45 2.16
C PHE A 494 0.42 -19.59 0.88
N VAL A 495 -0.23 -20.09 -0.17
CA VAL A 495 0.34 -20.19 -1.52
C VAL A 495 -0.35 -19.17 -2.42
N ARG A 496 0.47 -18.49 -3.22
CA ARG A 496 0.04 -17.67 -4.35
C ARG A 496 0.33 -18.44 -5.64
N ARG A 497 -0.66 -18.57 -6.53
CA ARG A 497 -0.50 -19.31 -7.79
C ARG A 497 -1.03 -18.54 -8.99
N PHE A 498 -0.17 -18.37 -10.00
CA PHE A 498 -0.53 -17.84 -11.31
C PHE A 498 0.20 -18.62 -12.41
N GLY A 499 -0.53 -19.52 -13.10
CA GLY A 499 0.08 -20.41 -14.09
C GLY A 499 1.14 -21.33 -13.47
N ASP A 500 2.38 -21.21 -13.95
CA ASP A 500 3.55 -21.94 -13.43
C ASP A 500 4.32 -21.17 -12.33
N ASP A 501 3.98 -19.89 -12.09
CA ASP A 501 4.56 -19.09 -11.00
C ASP A 501 3.81 -19.39 -9.69
N VAL A 502 4.45 -20.17 -8.82
CA VAL A 502 3.89 -20.64 -7.55
C VAL A 502 4.80 -20.19 -6.41
N VAL A 503 4.26 -19.40 -5.49
CA VAL A 503 5.02 -18.87 -4.34
C VAL A 503 4.37 -19.28 -3.03
N LEU A 504 5.13 -19.94 -2.16
CA LEU A 504 4.76 -20.24 -0.78
C LEU A 504 5.26 -19.12 0.14
N CYS A 505 4.34 -18.50 0.87
CA CYS A 505 4.63 -17.50 1.90
C CYS A 505 4.42 -18.10 3.29
N VAL A 506 5.39 -17.92 4.19
CA VAL A 506 5.33 -18.41 5.58
C VAL A 506 5.73 -17.28 6.52
N ASN A 507 4.84 -16.87 7.41
CA ASN A 507 4.97 -15.64 8.20
C ASN A 507 4.78 -15.95 9.68
N ASN A 508 5.82 -15.72 10.50
CA ASN A 508 5.72 -15.87 11.95
C ASN A 508 5.16 -14.60 12.57
N LEU A 509 3.98 -14.66 13.16
CA LEU A 509 3.33 -13.54 13.83
C LEU A 509 3.75 -13.41 15.31
N SER A 510 4.50 -14.38 15.84
CA SER A 510 5.02 -14.35 17.21
C SER A 510 6.37 -13.64 17.26
N ARG A 511 6.60 -12.90 18.35
CA ARG A 511 7.91 -12.31 18.67
C ARG A 511 8.99 -13.35 19.03
N PHE A 512 8.60 -14.61 19.21
CA PHE A 512 9.51 -15.71 19.54
C PHE A 512 9.73 -16.63 18.33
N PRO A 513 10.85 -17.39 18.29
CA PRO A 513 11.04 -18.39 17.26
C PRO A 513 9.95 -19.46 17.29
N GLN A 514 9.44 -19.83 16.11
CA GLN A 514 8.34 -20.78 15.97
C GLN A 514 8.71 -21.91 15.01
N PRO A 515 8.50 -23.18 15.40
CA PRO A 515 8.47 -24.29 14.47
C PRO A 515 7.11 -24.36 13.75
N VAL A 516 7.11 -24.81 12.50
CA VAL A 516 5.88 -25.09 11.77
C VAL A 516 6.04 -26.34 10.89
N GLU A 517 5.00 -27.17 10.89
CA GLU A 517 4.85 -28.30 9.98
C GLU A 517 3.75 -27.95 8.97
N LEU A 518 4.10 -27.89 7.69
CA LEU A 518 3.18 -27.53 6.60
C LEU A 518 2.78 -28.77 5.79
N ASP A 519 1.49 -28.90 5.47
CA ASP A 519 1.01 -29.94 4.57
C ASP A 519 1.16 -29.48 3.11
N LEU A 520 2.30 -29.81 2.51
CA LEU A 520 2.65 -29.44 1.14
C LEU A 520 2.56 -30.63 0.16
N ARG A 521 1.83 -31.70 0.51
CA ARG A 521 1.78 -32.94 -0.31
C ARG A 521 1.33 -32.71 -1.74
N GLN A 522 0.52 -31.68 -2.00
CA GLN A 522 0.13 -31.31 -3.36
C GLN A 522 1.30 -30.83 -4.25
N PHE A 523 2.43 -30.46 -3.64
CA PHE A 523 3.67 -30.04 -4.30
C PHE A 523 4.78 -31.08 -4.13
N GLU A 524 4.45 -32.36 -3.91
CA GLU A 524 5.45 -33.43 -3.84
C GLU A 524 6.38 -33.40 -5.08
N GLY A 525 7.69 -33.47 -4.83
CA GLY A 525 8.74 -33.39 -5.86
C GLY A 525 9.15 -31.97 -6.24
N TYR A 526 8.47 -30.92 -5.77
CA TYR A 526 8.89 -29.54 -5.99
C TYR A 526 10.04 -29.17 -5.05
N THR A 527 10.92 -28.28 -5.50
CA THR A 527 12.01 -27.71 -4.71
C THR A 527 11.65 -26.27 -4.32
N PRO A 528 11.49 -25.96 -3.02
CA PRO A 528 11.32 -24.58 -2.57
C PRO A 528 12.64 -23.81 -2.73
N ILE A 529 12.60 -22.65 -3.37
CA ILE A 529 13.75 -21.77 -3.59
C ILE A 529 13.45 -20.42 -2.96
N GLU A 530 14.24 -20.00 -1.96
CA GLU A 530 14.00 -18.75 -1.24
C GLU A 530 14.21 -17.55 -2.18
N LEU A 531 13.26 -16.61 -2.21
CA LEU A 531 13.19 -15.61 -3.28
C LEU A 531 14.27 -14.51 -3.22
N THR A 532 14.80 -14.18 -2.04
CA THR A 532 15.77 -13.08 -1.90
C THR A 532 17.21 -13.51 -2.21
N GLY A 533 17.63 -14.66 -1.70
CA GLY A 533 18.96 -15.24 -1.83
C GLY A 533 19.05 -16.37 -2.85
N ARG A 534 17.92 -16.85 -3.39
CA ARG A 534 17.84 -17.95 -4.38
C ARG A 534 18.45 -19.25 -3.86
N VAL A 535 18.28 -19.53 -2.57
CA VAL A 535 18.79 -20.73 -1.91
C VAL A 535 17.76 -21.85 -2.00
N GLU A 536 18.18 -23.00 -2.51
CA GLU A 536 17.35 -24.21 -2.56
C GLU A 536 17.20 -24.83 -1.18
N PHE A 537 15.96 -25.11 -0.80
CA PHE A 537 15.61 -25.85 0.40
C PHE A 537 15.36 -27.33 0.05
N PRO A 538 15.33 -28.23 1.04
CA PRO A 538 15.05 -29.65 0.80
C PRO A 538 13.77 -29.84 -0.03
N GLN A 539 13.80 -30.79 -0.97
CA GLN A 539 12.66 -31.11 -1.82
C GLN A 539 11.43 -31.52 -0.98
N ILE A 540 10.24 -31.12 -1.43
CA ILE A 540 8.98 -31.48 -0.77
C ILE A 540 8.70 -32.97 -1.00
N GLY A 541 8.56 -33.73 0.08
CA GLY A 541 8.15 -35.13 0.05
C GLY A 541 6.72 -35.35 0.55
N VAL A 542 6.42 -36.59 0.94
CA VAL A 542 5.10 -36.97 1.49
C VAL A 542 4.89 -36.62 2.97
N LEU A 543 5.97 -36.32 3.69
CA LEU A 543 5.94 -35.94 5.11
C LEU A 543 5.64 -34.44 5.26
N PRO A 544 5.08 -34.00 6.40
CA PRO A 544 4.92 -32.59 6.69
C PRO A 544 6.24 -31.83 6.56
N TYR A 545 6.20 -30.69 5.88
CA TYR A 545 7.38 -29.89 5.59
C TYR A 545 7.72 -29.02 6.80
N MET A 546 8.85 -29.30 7.45
CA MET A 546 9.27 -28.63 8.68
C MET A 546 10.07 -27.37 8.38
N LEU A 547 9.65 -26.24 8.96
CA LEU A 547 10.37 -24.98 8.94
C LEU A 547 10.54 -24.43 10.36
N THR A 548 11.59 -23.64 10.56
CA THR A 548 11.79 -22.84 11.78
C THR A 548 11.96 -21.38 11.38
N LEU A 549 11.17 -20.50 11.99
CA LEU A 549 11.23 -19.06 11.76
C LEU A 549 11.71 -18.35 13.03
N ALA A 550 12.54 -17.33 12.87
CA ALA A 550 12.85 -16.40 13.96
C ALA A 550 11.60 -15.59 14.36
N GLY A 551 11.64 -14.91 15.51
CA GLY A 551 10.55 -14.00 15.91
C GLY A 551 10.30 -12.94 14.84
N HIS A 552 9.04 -12.79 14.43
CA HIS A 552 8.61 -11.95 13.30
C HIS A 552 9.32 -12.23 11.97
N GLY A 553 9.97 -13.39 11.83
CA GLY A 553 10.60 -13.81 10.57
C GLY A 553 9.57 -14.30 9.56
N PHE A 554 9.91 -14.21 8.28
CA PHE A 554 9.11 -14.76 7.19
C PHE A 554 10.01 -15.42 6.13
N TYR A 555 9.39 -16.22 5.26
CA TYR A 555 10.01 -16.75 4.04
C TYR A 555 9.04 -16.64 2.87
N TRP A 556 9.57 -16.30 1.70
CA TRP A 556 8.91 -16.51 0.42
C TRP A 556 9.72 -17.51 -0.40
N PHE A 557 9.07 -18.57 -0.87
CA PHE A 557 9.68 -19.61 -1.69
C PHE A 557 8.99 -19.70 -3.04
N GLU A 558 9.74 -19.63 -4.13
CA GLU A 558 9.28 -20.18 -5.41
C GLU A 558 9.24 -21.70 -5.29
N LEU A 559 8.12 -22.32 -5.65
CA LEU A 559 8.01 -23.77 -5.73
C LEU A 559 8.35 -24.20 -7.16
N SER A 560 9.63 -24.56 -7.39
CA SER A 560 10.08 -25.02 -8.70
C SER A 560 9.69 -26.47 -8.94
N LYS A 561 9.08 -26.75 -10.09
CA LYS A 561 8.82 -28.11 -10.55
C LYS A 561 10.13 -28.87 -10.74
N PRO A 562 10.13 -30.20 -10.55
CA PRO A 562 11.26 -31.02 -10.97
C PRO A 562 11.38 -30.94 -12.50
N THR A 563 12.53 -30.47 -13.00
CA THR A 563 12.86 -30.57 -14.42
C THR A 563 12.96 -32.05 -14.80
N GLU A 564 12.33 -32.45 -15.91
CA GLU A 564 12.64 -33.74 -16.52
C GLU A 564 14.15 -33.78 -16.80
N PRO A 565 14.83 -34.90 -16.51
CA PRO A 565 16.25 -35.01 -16.81
C PRO A 565 16.45 -34.77 -18.31
N VAL A 566 17.11 -33.67 -18.66
CA VAL A 566 17.71 -33.52 -19.99
C VAL A 566 18.61 -34.74 -20.16
N PRO A 567 18.51 -35.50 -21.27
CA PRO A 567 19.43 -36.60 -21.52
C PRO A 567 20.85 -36.09 -21.36
N ASP A 568 21.57 -36.72 -20.45
CA ASP A 568 22.94 -36.38 -20.10
C ASP A 568 23.82 -36.60 -21.34
N ASP A 569 24.06 -35.55 -22.13
CA ASP A 569 25.17 -35.50 -23.09
C ASP A 569 26.47 -35.10 -22.36
N HIS A 570 26.63 -35.55 -21.11
CA HIS A 570 27.88 -35.50 -20.39
C HIS A 570 28.68 -36.76 -20.67
N GLU A 571 29.59 -36.65 -21.64
CA GLU A 571 30.81 -37.45 -21.69
C GLU A 571 31.45 -37.49 -20.29
N ASP A 572 31.76 -38.72 -19.85
CA ASP A 572 32.45 -39.07 -18.61
C ASP A 572 33.61 -38.12 -18.25
N TRP A 573 33.38 -37.16 -17.35
CA TRP A 573 34.45 -36.34 -16.79
C TRP A 573 35.22 -37.01 -15.64
N GLU A 574 34.88 -38.25 -15.28
CA GLU A 574 35.66 -39.04 -14.30
C GLU A 574 36.95 -39.66 -14.86
N SER A 575 37.34 -39.39 -16.12
CA SER A 575 38.60 -39.88 -16.70
C SER A 575 39.67 -38.81 -16.99
N ALA A 576 39.44 -37.53 -16.67
CA ALA A 576 40.35 -36.45 -17.05
C ALA A 576 40.97 -35.70 -15.85
N THR A 577 41.72 -36.41 -15.01
CA THR A 577 42.70 -35.76 -14.11
C THR A 577 44.11 -36.34 -14.27
N SER A 578 44.64 -36.34 -15.50
CA SER A 578 46.08 -36.13 -15.69
C SER A 578 46.29 -34.70 -16.20
N SER A 579 46.63 -33.80 -15.28
CA SER A 579 46.99 -32.43 -15.67
C SER A 579 48.26 -32.48 -16.53
N SER A 580 48.25 -31.85 -17.71
CA SER A 580 49.42 -31.74 -18.59
C SER A 580 50.62 -31.05 -17.91
N VAL A 581 50.35 -30.36 -16.80
CA VAL A 581 51.33 -29.70 -15.95
C VAL A 581 52.04 -30.72 -15.05
N ALA A 582 51.34 -31.74 -14.55
CA ALA A 582 51.92 -32.80 -13.75
C ALA A 582 52.89 -33.68 -14.55
N ASP A 583 52.52 -34.03 -15.79
CA ASP A 583 53.38 -34.81 -16.70
C ASP A 583 54.63 -34.02 -17.12
N SER A 584 54.51 -32.71 -17.32
CA SER A 584 55.64 -31.83 -17.64
C SER A 584 56.63 -31.69 -16.47
N LEU A 585 56.14 -31.71 -15.22
CA LEU A 585 56.97 -31.62 -14.01
C LEU A 585 57.68 -32.95 -13.68
N LEU A 586 57.04 -34.09 -13.99
CA LEU A 586 57.65 -35.42 -13.92
C LEU A 586 58.72 -35.61 -15.01
N ALA A 587 58.44 -35.20 -16.24
CA ALA A 587 59.40 -35.24 -17.35
C ALA A 587 60.61 -34.31 -17.14
N ALA A 588 60.42 -33.21 -16.42
CA ALA A 588 61.48 -32.27 -16.04
C ALA A 588 62.29 -32.69 -14.78
N GLY A 589 61.94 -33.81 -14.13
CA GLY A 589 62.65 -34.32 -12.96
C GLY A 589 62.50 -33.47 -11.69
N VAL A 590 61.45 -32.64 -11.61
CA VAL A 590 61.25 -31.70 -10.50
C VAL A 590 60.61 -32.35 -9.26
N VAL A 591 59.92 -33.50 -9.43
CA VAL A 591 59.26 -34.23 -8.33
C VAL A 591 59.41 -35.74 -8.52
N SER A 592 59.69 -36.51 -7.46
CA SER A 592 59.76 -37.98 -7.50
C SER A 592 58.45 -38.63 -7.04
N ALA A 593 57.95 -39.62 -7.78
CA ALA A 593 56.75 -40.37 -7.43
C ALA A 593 56.96 -41.25 -6.17
N THR A 594 56.04 -41.14 -5.21
CA THR A 594 55.92 -42.03 -4.04
C THR A 594 55.24 -43.36 -4.41
N PRO A 595 55.65 -44.51 -3.86
CA PRO A 595 55.05 -45.80 -4.20
C PRO A 595 53.78 -46.09 -3.40
N GLU A 596 52.79 -46.63 -4.12
CA GLU A 596 51.51 -47.12 -3.60
C GLU A 596 51.68 -48.33 -2.66
N THR A 597 50.98 -48.31 -1.54
CA THR A 597 50.89 -49.44 -0.60
C THR A 597 49.76 -50.38 -0.99
N THR A 598 50.11 -51.56 -1.51
CA THR A 598 49.24 -52.73 -1.62
C THR A 598 49.24 -53.54 -0.32
N GLY A 599 48.08 -53.80 0.28
CA GLY A 599 47.93 -54.79 1.36
C GLY A 599 48.05 -56.24 0.85
N PRO A 600 48.26 -57.23 1.75
CA PRO A 600 47.29 -58.32 1.80
C PRO A 600 47.05 -58.97 3.19
N HIS A 601 45.95 -59.72 3.21
CA HIS A 601 45.38 -60.64 4.20
C HIS A 601 46.32 -61.54 5.04
N GLY A 602 45.86 -61.88 6.26
CA GLY A 602 45.82 -63.28 6.71
C GLY A 602 46.27 -63.62 8.15
N LEU A 603 45.32 -64.19 8.92
CA LEU A 603 45.47 -65.22 9.97
C LEU A 603 45.94 -64.84 11.40
N GLY A 604 45.15 -65.27 12.39
CA GLY A 604 45.69 -65.91 13.60
C GLY A 604 45.35 -65.29 14.96
N SER A 605 44.38 -65.90 15.64
CA SER A 605 44.25 -66.13 17.10
C SER A 605 45.29 -65.52 18.06
N ASP A 606 44.84 -64.74 19.05
CA ASP A 606 44.85 -65.09 20.49
C ASP A 606 44.55 -63.84 21.35
N GLY A 607 43.72 -64.00 22.40
CA GLY A 607 43.57 -63.01 23.48
C GLY A 607 44.83 -62.95 24.39
N PRO A 608 44.85 -62.17 25.51
CA PRO A 608 43.71 -61.84 26.37
C PRO A 608 43.64 -60.38 26.88
N GLU A 609 42.60 -60.15 27.68
CA GLU A 609 42.36 -59.09 28.67
C GLU A 609 43.58 -58.27 29.15
N VAL A 610 43.39 -56.97 29.42
CA VAL A 610 43.50 -56.36 30.77
C VAL A 610 42.90 -54.94 30.75
N SER A 611 42.08 -54.68 31.76
CA SER A 611 41.49 -53.42 32.25
C SER A 611 42.42 -52.19 32.33
N ARG A 612 41.90 -51.01 32.01
CA ARG A 612 41.55 -49.95 32.99
C ARG A 612 40.79 -48.80 32.35
#